data_AF-A0A0Q5MI53-F1
#
_entry.id   AF-A0A0Q5MI53-F1
#
_cell.length_a   1.000
_cell.length_b   1.000
_cell.length_c   1.000
_cell.angle_alpha   90.00
_cell.angle_beta   90.00
_cell.angle_gamma   90.00
#
_symmetry.space_group_name_H-M   'P 1'
#
loop_
_entity.id
_entity.type
_entity.pdbx_description
1 polymer ?
#
loop_
_entity_poly.entity_id
_entity_poly.type
_entity_poly.pdbx_seq_one_letter_code
_entity_poly.pdbx_strand_id
1 'polypeptide(L)'
;MSETNGPRRAAQQMQEAARYLARATRNLDTPSDSHEILRSLTETQGSIAQAIRELAEWHRAAAAGTHYSRPHNESARGVMTAVSELDLAAQEADALQETLSRAHGGSSVVNWLEKSEPEPPASDG
;
A
#
# COMPACT_ATOMS: atom_id res chain seq x y z
N MET A 1 -23.73 -2.84 -19.16
CA MET A 1 -22.44 -3.58 -19.25
C MET A 1 -21.27 -2.68 -18.84
N SER A 2 -21.16 -2.27 -17.56
CA SER A 2 -20.00 -1.48 -17.07
C SER A 2 -19.61 -1.78 -15.61
N GLU A 3 -20.00 -2.92 -15.04
CA GLU A 3 -19.63 -3.27 -13.65
C GLU A 3 -18.21 -3.85 -13.52
N THR A 4 -17.53 -4.16 -14.62
CA THR A 4 -16.25 -4.86 -14.60
C THR A 4 -15.03 -3.99 -14.26
N ASN A 5 -15.14 -2.65 -14.33
CA ASN A 5 -14.00 -1.73 -14.19
C ASN A 5 -14.25 -0.56 -13.21
N GLY A 6 -15.03 -0.77 -12.14
CA GLY A 6 -15.33 0.27 -11.15
C GLY A 6 -14.30 0.35 -9.99
N PRO A 7 -14.22 1.48 -9.26
CA PRO A 7 -13.30 1.65 -8.12
C PRO A 7 -13.41 0.54 -7.06
N ARG A 8 -14.62 0.02 -6.82
CA ARG A 8 -14.85 -1.12 -5.91
C ARG A 8 -14.13 -2.39 -6.38
N ARG A 9 -14.16 -2.69 -7.67
CA ARG A 9 -13.50 -3.88 -8.24
C ARG A 9 -11.98 -3.71 -8.19
N ALA A 10 -11.48 -2.51 -8.47
CA ALA A 10 -10.06 -2.19 -8.34
C ALA A 10 -9.58 -2.37 -6.89
N ALA A 11 -10.35 -1.91 -5.89
CA ALA A 11 -10.03 -2.12 -4.48
C ALA A 11 -9.98 -3.60 -4.08
N GLN A 12 -10.90 -4.43 -4.60
CA GLN A 12 -10.88 -5.88 -4.37
C GLN A 12 -9.64 -6.55 -4.99
N GLN A 13 -9.30 -6.18 -6.23
CA GLN A 13 -8.11 -6.71 -6.91
C GLN A 13 -6.83 -6.32 -6.17
N MET A 14 -6.72 -5.07 -5.70
CA MET A 14 -5.61 -4.62 -4.87
C MET A 14 -5.52 -5.44 -3.56
N GLN A 15 -6.65 -5.69 -2.90
CA GLN A 15 -6.69 -6.52 -1.69
C GLN A 15 -6.21 -7.95 -1.96
N GLU A 16 -6.64 -8.56 -3.06
CA GLU A 16 -6.21 -9.91 -3.47
C GLU A 16 -4.71 -9.96 -3.78
N ALA A 17 -4.20 -9.00 -4.55
CA ALA A 17 -2.79 -8.88 -4.89
C ALA A 17 -1.91 -8.66 -3.64
N ALA A 18 -2.31 -7.77 -2.74
CA ALA A 18 -1.59 -7.52 -1.48
C ALA A 18 -1.53 -8.77 -0.60
N ARG A 19 -2.63 -9.52 -0.49
CA ARG A 19 -2.67 -10.79 0.24
C ARG A 19 -1.76 -11.85 -0.40
N TYR A 20 -1.72 -11.89 -1.72
CA TYR A 20 -0.82 -12.80 -2.43
C TYR A 20 0.65 -12.42 -2.16
N LEU A 21 1.01 -11.15 -2.34
CA LEU A 21 2.36 -10.65 -2.11
C LEU A 21 2.82 -10.95 -0.67
N ALA A 22 1.99 -10.67 0.34
CA ALA A 22 2.30 -10.96 1.74
C ALA A 22 2.50 -12.45 2.06
N ARG A 23 1.95 -13.37 1.24
CA ARG A 23 2.24 -14.81 1.35
C ARG A 23 3.53 -15.16 0.61
N ALA A 24 3.73 -14.63 -0.60
CA ALA A 24 4.89 -14.91 -1.43
C ALA A 24 6.19 -14.41 -0.78
N THR A 25 6.18 -13.26 -0.13
CA THR A 25 7.38 -12.70 0.54
C THR A 25 7.83 -13.47 1.78
N ARG A 26 7.05 -14.45 2.27
CA ARG A 26 7.48 -15.30 3.41
C ARG A 26 8.60 -16.27 3.03
N ASN A 27 8.63 -16.69 1.77
CA ASN A 27 9.60 -17.64 1.24
C ASN A 27 10.10 -17.09 -0.10
N LEU A 28 11.11 -16.22 -0.05
CA LEU A 28 11.78 -15.73 -1.26
C LEU A 28 12.83 -16.76 -1.68
N ASP A 29 12.53 -17.51 -2.74
CA ASP A 29 13.45 -18.50 -3.32
C ASP A 29 14.66 -17.82 -3.99
N THR A 30 14.47 -16.58 -4.48
CA THR A 30 15.50 -15.73 -5.09
C THR A 30 15.62 -14.44 -4.27
N PRO A 31 16.58 -14.31 -3.34
CA PRO A 31 16.68 -13.14 -2.46
C PRO A 31 16.87 -11.81 -3.21
N SER A 32 17.47 -11.81 -4.41
CA SER A 32 17.60 -10.62 -5.23
C SER A 32 16.27 -10.04 -5.73
N ASP A 33 15.20 -10.85 -5.79
CA ASP A 33 13.85 -10.36 -6.09
C ASP A 33 13.34 -9.35 -5.05
N SER A 34 13.93 -9.33 -3.85
CA SER A 34 13.58 -8.35 -2.79
C SER A 34 13.72 -6.91 -3.26
N HIS A 35 14.66 -6.61 -4.14
CA HIS A 35 14.86 -5.27 -4.71
C HIS A 35 13.65 -4.86 -5.57
N GLU A 36 13.26 -5.71 -6.51
CA GLU A 36 12.11 -5.48 -7.40
C GLU A 36 10.78 -5.45 -6.64
N ILE A 37 10.64 -6.26 -5.59
CA ILE A 37 9.48 -6.23 -4.69
C ILE A 37 9.40 -4.88 -3.96
N LEU A 38 10.51 -4.36 -3.43
CA LEU A 38 10.55 -3.06 -2.77
C LEU A 38 10.25 -1.90 -3.72
N ARG A 39 10.72 -1.97 -4.97
CA ARG A 39 10.36 -1.01 -6.03
C ARG A 39 8.85 -0.99 -6.26
N SER A 40 8.28 -2.17 -6.50
CA SER A 40 6.85 -2.35 -6.76
C SER A 40 5.99 -1.90 -5.59
N LEU A 41 6.41 -2.17 -4.34
CA LEU A 41 5.75 -1.69 -3.13
C LEU A 41 5.78 -0.16 -3.03
N THR A 42 6.91 0.47 -3.35
CA THR A 42 7.04 1.94 -3.34
C THR A 42 6.10 2.60 -4.34
N GLU A 43 6.04 2.08 -5.57
CA GLU A 43 5.13 2.57 -6.64
C GLU A 43 3.65 2.34 -6.26
N THR A 44 3.34 1.17 -5.70
CA THR A 44 1.99 0.84 -5.21
C THR A 44 1.56 1.78 -4.09
N GLN A 45 2.47 2.08 -3.15
CA GLN A 45 2.20 2.97 -2.04
C GLN A 45 1.84 4.39 -2.52
N GLY A 46 2.51 4.91 -3.54
CA GLY A 46 2.15 6.22 -4.11
C GLY A 46 0.76 6.23 -4.75
N SER A 47 0.36 5.12 -5.38
CA SER A 47 -1.00 4.95 -5.91
C SER A 47 -2.05 4.88 -4.79
N ILE A 48 -1.73 4.23 -3.67
CA ILE A 48 -2.60 4.20 -2.47
C ILE A 48 -2.74 5.61 -1.88
N ALA A 49 -1.64 6.35 -1.74
CA ALA A 49 -1.66 7.73 -1.24
C ALA A 49 -2.56 8.61 -2.11
N GLN A 50 -2.50 8.47 -3.44
CA GLN A 50 -3.39 9.18 -4.35
C GLN A 50 -4.86 8.78 -4.12
N ALA A 51 -5.17 7.49 -4.03
CA ALA A 51 -6.55 7.04 -3.81
C ALA A 51 -7.13 7.58 -2.48
N ILE A 52 -6.32 7.67 -1.43
CA ILE A 52 -6.71 8.27 -0.14
C ILE A 52 -7.05 9.75 -0.32
N ARG A 53 -6.21 10.52 -1.02
CA ARG A 53 -6.45 11.94 -1.31
C ARG A 53 -7.74 12.16 -2.10
N GLU A 54 -7.97 11.36 -3.15
CA GLU A 54 -9.20 11.42 -3.95
C GLU A 54 -10.46 11.12 -3.12
N LEU A 55 -10.38 10.16 -2.20
CA LEU A 55 -11.48 9.87 -1.27
C LEU A 55 -11.72 11.00 -0.29
N ALA A 56 -10.68 11.69 0.18
CA ALA A 56 -10.80 12.86 1.04
C ALA A 56 -11.51 14.00 0.32
N GLU A 57 -11.11 14.30 -0.92
CA GLU A 57 -11.76 15.32 -1.76
C GLU A 57 -13.22 14.98 -2.03
N TRP A 58 -13.53 13.72 -2.33
CA TRP A 58 -14.91 13.30 -2.54
C TRP A 58 -15.77 13.48 -1.29
N HIS A 59 -15.26 13.13 -0.10
CA HIS A 59 -15.99 13.37 1.15
C HIS A 59 -16.14 14.87 1.45
N ARG A 60 -15.11 15.68 1.17
CA ARG A 60 -15.15 17.14 1.36
C ARG A 60 -16.20 17.80 0.47
N ALA A 61 -16.43 17.26 -0.73
CA ALA A 61 -17.48 17.69 -1.65
C ALA A 61 -18.88 17.14 -1.31
N ALA A 62 -19.00 16.18 -0.37
CA ALA A 62 -20.28 15.61 0.01
C ALA A 62 -21.17 16.65 0.71
N ALA A 63 -22.47 16.66 0.37
CA ALA A 63 -23.40 17.72 0.77
C ALA A 63 -24.71 17.17 1.33
N ALA A 64 -25.19 17.78 2.42
CA ALA A 64 -26.44 17.42 3.07
C ALA A 64 -27.66 17.69 2.18
N GLY A 65 -28.49 16.68 1.96
CA GLY A 65 -29.65 16.71 1.06
C GLY A 65 -29.33 16.32 -0.38
N THR A 66 -28.06 16.00 -0.68
CA THR A 66 -27.62 15.50 -2.00
C THR A 66 -26.95 14.15 -1.86
N HIS A 67 -25.93 14.08 -1.01
CA HIS A 67 -25.11 12.88 -0.80
C HIS A 67 -25.48 12.15 0.50
N TYR A 68 -26.07 12.83 1.48
CA TYR A 68 -26.57 12.23 2.73
C TYR A 68 -27.82 12.98 3.25
N SER A 69 -28.67 12.29 4.02
CA SER A 69 -30.00 12.79 4.44
C SER A 69 -29.96 13.99 5.39
N ARG A 70 -30.95 14.90 5.27
CA ARG A 70 -31.24 15.93 6.29
C ARG A 70 -32.31 15.43 7.27
N PRO A 71 -32.27 15.82 8.56
CA PRO A 71 -31.24 16.58 9.28
C PRO A 71 -30.28 15.62 10.01
N HIS A 72 -29.64 14.68 9.30
CA HIS A 72 -28.81 13.65 9.93
C HIS A 72 -27.46 14.24 10.37
N ASN A 73 -27.46 14.91 11.52
CA ASN A 73 -26.31 15.51 12.21
C ASN A 73 -25.16 14.51 12.44
N GLU A 74 -25.46 13.22 12.61
CA GLU A 74 -24.47 12.15 12.62
C GLU A 74 -23.75 11.97 11.28
N SER A 75 -24.45 12.02 10.15
CA SER A 75 -23.81 11.91 8.83
C SER A 75 -22.88 13.08 8.57
N ALA A 76 -23.25 14.30 8.96
CA ALA A 76 -22.37 15.46 8.84
C ALA A 76 -21.09 15.29 9.67
N ARG A 77 -21.22 14.83 10.93
CA ARG A 77 -20.06 14.50 11.78
C ARG A 77 -19.21 13.39 11.16
N GLY A 78 -19.83 12.33 10.65
CA GLY A 78 -19.15 11.22 10.00
C GLY A 78 -18.34 11.64 8.78
N VAL A 79 -18.87 12.53 7.94
CA VAL A 79 -18.13 13.10 6.81
C VAL A 79 -16.93 13.92 7.28
N MET A 80 -17.09 14.78 8.28
CA MET A 80 -15.98 15.55 8.84
C MET A 80 -14.88 14.66 9.43
N THR A 81 -15.27 13.62 10.16
CA THR A 81 -14.33 12.60 10.67
C THR A 81 -13.62 11.90 9.52
N ALA A 82 -14.35 11.43 8.50
CA ALA A 82 -13.74 10.74 7.36
C ALA A 82 -12.71 11.62 6.64
N VAL A 83 -13.01 12.90 6.39
CA VAL A 83 -12.06 13.85 5.78
C VAL A 83 -10.81 13.99 6.66
N SER A 84 -10.98 14.25 7.96
CA SER A 84 -9.85 14.42 8.89
C SER A 84 -8.94 13.21 8.94
N GLU A 85 -9.52 12.00 9.01
CA GLU A 85 -8.75 10.75 9.07
C GLU A 85 -8.09 10.42 7.72
N LEU A 86 -8.73 10.73 6.59
CA LEU A 86 -8.13 10.54 5.27
C LEU A 86 -6.98 11.53 5.03
N ASP A 87 -7.10 12.77 5.49
CA ASP A 87 -6.01 13.75 5.41
C ASP A 87 -4.80 13.32 6.27
N LEU A 88 -5.04 12.72 7.44
CA LEU A 88 -3.99 12.09 8.26
C LEU A 88 -3.37 10.88 7.55
N ALA A 89 -4.20 9.97 7.03
CA ALA A 89 -3.74 8.78 6.33
C ALA A 89 -2.91 9.11 5.07
N ALA A 90 -3.22 10.21 4.37
CA ALA A 90 -2.43 10.67 3.23
C ALA A 90 -1.01 11.09 3.66
N GLN A 91 -0.87 11.79 4.78
CA GLN A 91 0.43 12.19 5.34
C GLN A 91 1.25 10.98 5.76
N GLU A 92 0.62 10.03 6.46
CA GLU A 92 1.27 8.77 6.83
C GLU A 92 1.68 7.93 5.61
N ALA A 93 0.86 7.97 4.56
CA ALA A 93 1.15 7.26 3.31
C ALA A 93 2.37 7.83 2.59
N ASP A 94 2.54 9.16 2.58
CA ASP A 94 3.72 9.82 2.01
C ASP A 94 4.98 9.47 2.84
N ALA A 95 4.90 9.49 4.17
CA ALA A 95 6.01 9.10 5.04
C ALA A 95 6.41 7.61 4.87
N LEU A 96 5.44 6.73 4.66
CA LEU A 96 5.69 5.33 4.35
C LEU A 96 6.39 5.18 2.99
N GLN A 97 5.97 5.93 1.97
CA GLN A 97 6.59 5.90 0.64
C GLN A 97 8.08 6.30 0.73
N GLU A 98 8.42 7.34 1.50
CA GLU A 98 9.81 7.73 1.72
C GLU A 98 10.61 6.63 2.42
N THR A 99 9.99 5.95 3.40
CA THR A 99 10.62 4.85 4.13
C THR A 99 10.88 3.66 3.22
N LEU A 100 9.93 3.31 2.34
CA LEU A 100 10.11 2.27 1.33
C LEU A 100 11.19 2.63 0.30
N SER A 101 11.25 3.90 -0.13
CA SER A 101 12.30 4.38 -1.03
C SER A 101 13.71 4.22 -0.43
N ARG A 102 13.87 4.53 0.87
CA ARG A 102 15.14 4.28 1.59
C ARG A 102 15.45 2.79 1.69
N ALA A 103 14.47 1.95 1.98
CA ALA A 103 14.66 0.50 2.04
C ALA A 103 15.06 -0.08 0.66
N HIS A 104 14.43 0.38 -0.42
CA HIS A 104 14.76 0.04 -1.79
C HIS A 104 16.21 0.42 -2.14
N GLY A 105 16.63 1.65 -1.80
CA GLY A 105 18.02 2.10 -1.98
C GLY A 105 19.03 1.32 -1.11
N GLY A 106 18.64 0.90 0.10
CA GLY A 106 19.47 0.01 0.92
C GLY A 106 19.58 -1.40 0.33
N SER A 107 18.50 -1.92 -0.26
CA SER A 107 18.47 -3.22 -0.92
C SER A 107 19.35 -3.26 -2.18
N SER A 108 19.46 -2.16 -2.91
CA SER A 108 20.22 -2.12 -4.18
C SER A 108 21.72 -2.35 -4.03
N VAL A 109 22.27 -2.21 -2.82
CA VAL A 109 23.69 -2.43 -2.54
C VAL A 109 23.98 -3.79 -1.91
N VAL A 110 22.96 -4.60 -1.66
CA VAL A 110 23.12 -5.93 -1.06
C VAL A 110 23.58 -6.93 -2.13
N ASN A 111 24.71 -7.58 -1.88
CA ASN A 111 25.20 -8.67 -2.71
C ASN A 111 24.65 -10.01 -2.21
N TRP A 112 23.45 -10.38 -2.66
CA TRP A 112 22.78 -11.61 -2.25
C TRP A 112 23.49 -12.87 -2.77
N LEU A 113 23.54 -13.92 -1.95
CA LEU A 113 23.86 -15.27 -2.40
C LEU A 113 22.56 -15.95 -2.84
N GLU A 114 22.42 -16.25 -4.13
CA GLU A 114 21.20 -16.85 -4.69
C GLU A 114 20.97 -18.29 -4.21
N LYS A 115 22.01 -18.94 -3.70
CA LYS A 115 21.93 -20.25 -3.07
C LYS A 115 22.70 -20.22 -1.77
N SER A 116 22.01 -20.53 -0.67
CA SER A 116 22.66 -20.82 0.61
C SER A 116 23.36 -22.17 0.47
N GLU A 117 24.62 -22.17 0.04
CA GLU A 117 25.44 -23.37 0.13
C GLU A 117 25.83 -23.56 1.60
N PRO A 118 25.55 -24.72 2.22
CA PRO A 118 25.96 -24.94 3.60
C PRO A 118 27.47 -24.83 3.70
N GLU A 119 27.95 -24.02 4.64
CA GLU A 119 29.39 -23.84 4.90
C GLU A 119 30.04 -25.23 5.10
N PRO A 120 31.12 -25.56 4.37
CA PRO A 120 31.80 -26.83 4.56
C PRO A 120 32.31 -26.90 6.01
N PRO A 121 32.25 -28.06 6.67
CA PRO A 121 32.66 -28.17 8.06
C PRO A 121 34.10 -27.70 8.20
N ALA A 122 34.35 -26.86 9.21
CA ALA A 122 35.68 -26.38 9.54
C ALA A 122 36.64 -27.58 9.63
N SER A 123 37.68 -27.55 8.81
CA SER A 123 38.70 -28.59 8.84
C SER A 123 39.49 -28.39 10.15
N ASP A 124 39.21 -29.22 11.15
CA ASP A 124 40.04 -29.31 12.35
C ASP A 124 41.46 -29.71 11.91
N GLY A 125 42.39 -28.76 12.06
CA GLY A 125 43.82 -28.93 11.81
C GLY A 125 44.57 -29.41 13.05
#